data_AF-A0A3E2YSW8-F1
#
_entry.id   AF-A0A3E2YSW8-F1
#
_cell.length_a   1.000
_cell.length_b   1.000
_cell.length_c   1.000
_cell.angle_alpha   90.00
_cell.angle_beta   90.00
_cell.angle_gamma   90.00
#
_symmetry.space_group_name_H-M   'P 1'
#
loop_
_entity.id
_entity.type
_entity.pdbx_description
1 polymer ?
#
loop_
_entity_poly.entity_id
_entity_poly.type
_entity_poly.pdbx_seq_one_letter_code
_entity_poly.pdbx_strand_id
1 'polypeptide(L)'
;MTPHHLHALAALHSVGPARARLAQLVRAETRQATAKLLAAAPALRSPNYGTRTSVGDHGDPTGGLVLDERPVRDTTWAELDHRLTGKLGWLADTIRATPGPDPWWRIYDALPRLQPGTARVVHRHLVDEDTWVRAAVGLGPDREPLPGVACPHCGERQLVVQTAGPVDAWTVVCATGRLCTGQGCPCGMEGAVEGAAHIWPRAAVIGAVAGAAHAAERG
;
A
#
# COMPACT_ATOMS: atom_id res chain seq x y z
N MET A 1 8.15 21.47 2.17
CA MET A 1 8.50 20.02 2.13
C MET A 1 9.50 19.80 1.02
N THR A 2 10.52 18.96 1.21
CA THR A 2 11.49 18.62 0.14
C THR A 2 10.95 17.50 -0.76
N PRO A 3 11.55 17.24 -1.94
CA PRO A 3 11.18 16.13 -2.82
C PRO A 3 11.12 14.78 -2.10
N HIS A 4 12.05 14.50 -1.18
CA HIS A 4 12.05 13.25 -0.41
C HIS A 4 10.83 13.10 0.50
N HIS A 5 10.33 14.21 1.07
CA HIS A 5 9.11 14.19 1.86
C HIS A 5 7.89 13.93 0.98
N LEU A 6 7.83 14.54 -0.21
CA LEU A 6 6.73 14.31 -1.15
C LEU A 6 6.69 12.85 -1.62
N HIS A 7 7.85 12.28 -1.97
CA HIS A 7 7.95 10.86 -2.36
C HIS A 7 7.53 9.93 -1.23
N ALA A 8 7.98 10.20 0.00
CA ALA A 8 7.61 9.40 1.16
C ALA A 8 6.11 9.50 1.48
N LEU A 9 5.52 10.70 1.40
CA LEU A 9 4.09 10.92 1.62
C LEU A 9 3.25 10.22 0.55
N ALA A 10 3.62 10.34 -0.72
CA ALA A 10 2.94 9.67 -1.82
C ALA A 10 2.99 8.15 -1.68
N ALA A 11 4.15 7.58 -1.32
CA ALA A 11 4.29 6.15 -1.07
C ALA A 11 3.46 5.70 0.14
N LEU A 12 3.41 6.49 1.22
CA LEU A 12 2.60 6.17 2.40
C LEU A 12 1.11 6.13 2.07
N HIS A 13 0.62 7.07 1.26
CA HIS A 13 -0.74 7.05 0.74
C HIS A 13 -0.98 5.85 -0.17
N SER A 14 -0.01 5.48 -1.02
CA SER A 14 -0.11 4.30 -1.90
C SER A 14 -0.28 3.00 -1.11
N VAL A 15 0.37 2.86 0.04
CA VAL A 15 0.18 1.66 0.89
C VAL A 15 -1.26 1.52 1.41
N GLY A 16 -2.01 2.62 1.53
CA GLY A 16 -3.36 2.65 2.11
C GLY A 16 -4.37 1.73 1.40
N PRO A 17 -4.62 1.90 0.08
CA PRO A 17 -5.51 1.03 -0.68
C PRO A 17 -5.11 -0.45 -0.65
N ALA A 18 -3.80 -0.75 -0.70
CA ALA A 18 -3.29 -2.11 -0.60
C ALA A 18 -3.63 -2.75 0.76
N ARG A 19 -3.43 -2.01 1.86
CA ARG A 19 -3.85 -2.41 3.21
C ARG A 19 -5.35 -2.63 3.32
N ALA A 20 -6.15 -1.72 2.78
CA ALA A 20 -7.60 -1.82 2.83
C ALA A 20 -8.09 -3.09 2.10
N ARG A 21 -7.52 -3.38 0.92
CA ARG A 21 -7.82 -4.59 0.15
C ARG A 21 -7.39 -5.85 0.89
N LEU A 22 -6.19 -5.84 1.47
CA LEU A 22 -5.68 -6.97 2.26
C LEU A 22 -6.61 -7.28 3.44
N ALA A 23 -7.01 -6.27 4.21
CA ALA A 23 -7.95 -6.44 5.32
C ALA A 23 -9.31 -7.01 4.89
N GLN A 24 -9.79 -6.67 3.69
CA GLN A 24 -11.00 -7.29 3.12
C GLN A 24 -10.80 -8.79 2.83
N LEU A 25 -9.65 -9.16 2.29
CA LEU A 25 -9.30 -10.54 1.97
C LEU A 25 -9.16 -11.40 3.23
N VAL A 26 -8.50 -10.87 4.28
CA VAL A 26 -8.44 -11.51 5.61
C VAL A 26 -9.83 -11.79 6.13
N ARG A 27 -10.72 -10.78 6.15
CA ARG A 27 -12.10 -10.96 6.62
C ARG A 27 -12.88 -12.00 5.80
N ALA A 28 -12.64 -12.07 4.49
CA ALA A 28 -13.28 -13.06 3.63
C ALA A 28 -12.78 -14.48 3.94
N GLU A 29 -11.48 -14.65 4.12
CA GLU A 29 -10.85 -15.92 4.50
C GLU A 29 -11.36 -16.41 5.86
N THR A 30 -11.40 -15.54 6.87
CA THR A 30 -11.96 -15.88 8.19
C THR A 30 -13.42 -16.32 8.09
N ARG A 31 -14.26 -15.58 7.34
CA ARG A 31 -15.66 -15.99 7.14
C ARG A 31 -15.77 -17.35 6.47
N GLN A 32 -14.93 -17.62 5.46
CA GLN A 32 -14.93 -18.92 4.78
C GLN A 32 -14.50 -20.05 5.73
N ALA A 33 -13.45 -19.84 6.52
CA ALA A 33 -12.98 -20.82 7.51
C ALA A 33 -14.06 -21.12 8.56
N THR A 34 -14.70 -20.08 9.12
CA THR A 34 -15.82 -20.25 10.06
C THR A 34 -16.99 -21.00 9.44
N ALA A 35 -17.36 -20.66 8.19
CA ALA A 35 -18.43 -21.37 7.49
C ALA A 35 -18.10 -22.86 7.26
N LYS A 36 -16.86 -23.18 6.89
CA LYS A 36 -16.39 -24.57 6.76
C LYS A 36 -16.46 -25.32 8.09
N LEU A 37 -16.02 -24.71 9.20
CA LEU A 37 -16.10 -25.31 10.53
C LEU A 37 -17.56 -25.55 10.96
N LEU A 38 -18.46 -24.59 10.72
CA LEU A 38 -19.88 -24.75 11.00
C LEU A 38 -20.54 -25.84 10.14
N ALA A 39 -20.15 -25.97 8.86
CA ALA A 39 -20.64 -27.02 7.97
C ALA A 39 -20.10 -28.41 8.34
N ALA A 40 -18.88 -28.49 8.89
CA ALA A 40 -18.29 -29.74 9.38
C ALA A 40 -18.82 -30.13 10.78
N ALA A 41 -19.38 -29.19 11.54
CA ALA A 41 -19.85 -29.43 12.91
C ALA A 41 -20.83 -30.62 13.05
N PRO A 42 -21.77 -30.89 12.12
CA PRO A 42 -22.61 -32.09 12.17
C PRO A 42 -21.84 -33.40 12.00
N ALA A 43 -20.77 -33.41 11.18
CA ALA A 43 -19.92 -34.59 10.97
C ALA A 43 -18.95 -34.86 12.14
N LEU A 44 -18.67 -33.83 12.95
CA LEU A 44 -17.86 -33.91 14.17
C LEU A 44 -18.69 -34.28 15.42
N ARG A 45 -20.02 -34.31 15.32
CA ARG A 45 -20.85 -34.90 16.39
C ARG A 45 -20.70 -36.41 16.32
N SER A 46 -20.20 -37.02 17.38
CA SER A 46 -20.29 -38.47 17.55
C SER A 46 -21.74 -38.90 17.33
N PRO A 47 -22.02 -39.96 16.56
CA PRO A 47 -23.35 -40.53 16.57
C PRO A 47 -23.67 -40.86 18.03
N ASN A 48 -24.70 -40.22 18.59
CA ASN A 48 -25.29 -40.67 19.83
C ASN A 48 -25.97 -42.02 19.51
N TYR A 49 -25.19 -43.10 19.54
CA TYR A 49 -25.75 -44.43 19.64
C TYR A 49 -26.46 -44.49 20.99
N GLY A 50 -27.79 -44.45 20.94
CA GLY A 50 -28.63 -44.70 22.10
C GLY A 50 -28.15 -45.96 22.81
N THR A 51 -28.05 -45.87 24.13
CA THR A 51 -28.04 -46.96 25.11
C THR A 51 -27.59 -48.32 24.57
N ARG A 52 -26.29 -48.61 24.63
CA ARG A 52 -25.81 -49.98 24.43
C ARG A 52 -25.98 -50.78 25.72
N THR A 53 -26.91 -51.73 25.69
CA THR A 53 -26.68 -53.04 26.30
C THR A 53 -25.38 -53.60 25.75
N SER A 54 -24.50 -54.03 26.65
CA SER A 54 -23.17 -54.56 26.38
C SER A 54 -23.20 -55.81 25.50
N VAL A 55 -22.81 -55.67 24.22
CA VAL A 55 -22.20 -56.77 23.45
C VAL A 55 -21.11 -56.14 22.59
N GLY A 56 -19.88 -56.60 22.80
CA GLY A 56 -18.68 -56.05 22.18
C GLY A 56 -18.68 -56.27 20.68
N ASP A 57 -18.41 -55.20 19.94
CA ASP A 57 -17.85 -55.28 18.61
C ASP A 57 -16.99 -54.03 18.38
N HIS A 58 -15.71 -54.25 18.05
CA HIS A 58 -14.70 -53.22 17.85
C HIS A 58 -14.88 -52.60 16.45
N GLY A 59 -15.84 -51.69 16.35
CA GLY A 59 -15.97 -50.81 15.19
C GLY A 59 -15.03 -49.61 15.32
N ASP A 60 -13.80 -49.73 14.81
CA ASP A 60 -12.91 -48.58 14.65
C ASP A 60 -13.53 -47.60 13.63
N PRO A 61 -13.74 -46.32 13.98
CA PRO A 61 -14.27 -45.35 13.05
C PRO A 61 -13.18 -44.96 12.05
N THR A 62 -13.20 -45.54 10.84
CA THR A 62 -12.51 -44.98 9.68
C THR A 62 -13.29 -43.76 9.21
N GLY A 63 -13.13 -42.63 9.93
CA GLY A 63 -13.64 -41.34 9.49
C GLY A 63 -12.92 -40.95 8.20
N GLY A 64 -13.63 -41.06 7.08
CA GLY A 64 -13.19 -40.55 5.78
C GLY A 64 -13.05 -39.03 5.85
N LEU A 65 -11.89 -38.57 6.28
CA LEU A 65 -11.43 -37.19 6.14
C LEU A 65 -11.26 -36.93 4.65
N VAL A 66 -12.32 -36.47 4.01
CA VAL A 66 -12.22 -35.79 2.71
C VAL A 66 -11.52 -34.46 2.99
N LEU A 67 -10.19 -34.51 2.99
CA LEU A 67 -9.36 -33.31 2.92
C LEU A 67 -9.58 -32.73 1.53
N ASP A 68 -10.40 -31.68 1.49
CA ASP A 68 -10.52 -30.76 0.36
C ASP A 68 -9.11 -30.19 0.10
N GLU A 69 -8.35 -30.83 -0.80
CA GLU A 69 -7.02 -30.42 -1.28
C GLU A 69 -7.15 -29.12 -2.07
N ARG A 70 -7.45 -28.03 -1.37
CA ARG A 70 -7.15 -26.71 -1.88
C ARG A 70 -5.63 -26.59 -1.92
N PRO A 71 -5.02 -26.06 -2.99
CA PRO A 71 -3.61 -25.70 -2.94
C PRO A 71 -3.43 -24.77 -1.74
N VAL A 72 -2.72 -25.28 -0.73
CA VAL A 72 -2.33 -24.51 0.44
C VAL A 72 -1.45 -23.42 -0.13
N ARG A 73 -1.93 -22.18 -0.08
CA ARG A 73 -1.01 -21.07 -0.31
C ARG A 73 0.06 -21.19 0.77
N ASP A 74 1.32 -21.06 0.36
CA ASP A 74 2.46 -21.02 1.29
C ASP A 74 2.34 -19.89 2.33
N THR A 75 1.37 -18.97 2.18
CA THR A 75 1.08 -17.89 3.12
C THR A 75 -0.41 -17.51 3.08
N THR A 76 -1.05 -17.43 4.25
CA THR A 76 -2.43 -16.95 4.43
C THR A 76 -2.52 -15.42 4.27
N TRP A 77 -3.72 -14.88 4.02
CA TRP A 77 -3.86 -13.42 3.98
C TRP A 77 -3.58 -12.77 5.35
N ALA A 78 -3.90 -13.48 6.44
CA ALA A 78 -3.65 -13.01 7.80
C ALA A 78 -2.15 -12.87 8.11
N GLU A 79 -1.31 -13.82 7.64
CA GLU A 79 0.14 -13.73 7.77
C GLU A 79 0.71 -12.56 6.97
N LEU A 80 0.19 -12.33 5.76
CA LEU A 80 0.57 -11.19 4.93
C LEU A 80 0.25 -9.86 5.64
N ASP A 81 -0.95 -9.75 6.22
CA ASP A 81 -1.39 -8.57 6.97
C ASP A 81 -0.55 -8.34 8.24
N HIS A 82 -0.26 -9.42 8.97
CA HIS A 82 0.61 -9.36 10.14
C HIS A 82 2.03 -8.91 9.79
N ARG A 83 2.62 -9.44 8.70
CA ARG A 83 3.94 -9.03 8.23
C ARG A 83 3.95 -7.55 7.83
N LEU A 84 2.99 -7.11 7.03
CA LEU A 84 2.91 -5.71 6.61
C LEU A 84 2.74 -4.77 7.81
N THR A 85 1.83 -5.09 8.72
CA THR A 85 1.61 -4.31 9.95
C THR A 85 2.87 -4.27 10.82
N GLY A 86 3.56 -5.41 10.97
CA GLY A 86 4.83 -5.49 11.69
C GLY A 86 5.95 -4.67 11.04
N LYS A 87 6.05 -4.67 9.71
CA LYS A 87 7.02 -3.84 8.96
C LYS A 87 6.77 -2.35 9.12
N LEU A 88 5.50 -1.93 9.03
CA LEU A 88 5.14 -0.54 9.27
C LEU A 88 5.35 -0.15 10.74
N GLY A 89 5.07 -1.05 11.68
CA GLY A 89 5.38 -0.87 13.11
C GLY A 89 6.86 -0.65 13.35
N TRP A 90 7.70 -1.55 12.84
CA TRP A 90 9.16 -1.43 12.89
C TRP A 90 9.66 -0.11 12.28
N LEU A 91 9.10 0.30 11.13
CA LEU A 91 9.48 1.55 10.49
C LEU A 91 9.10 2.76 11.34
N ALA A 92 7.89 2.78 11.91
CA ALA A 92 7.41 3.81 12.83
C ALA A 92 8.29 3.93 14.08
N ASP A 93 8.70 2.79 14.65
CA ASP A 93 9.59 2.74 15.81
C ASP A 93 11.00 3.24 15.46
N THR A 94 11.51 2.85 14.28
CA THR A 94 12.84 3.26 13.78
C THR A 94 12.95 4.77 13.61
N ILE A 95 11.89 5.42 13.09
CA ILE A 95 11.84 6.88 12.97
C ILE A 95 11.42 7.58 14.26
N ARG A 96 11.28 6.84 15.37
CA ARG A 96 10.88 7.35 16.69
C ARG A 96 9.55 8.10 16.65
N ALA A 97 8.61 7.62 15.84
CA ALA A 97 7.27 8.19 15.79
C ALA A 97 6.56 8.02 17.13
N THR A 98 5.73 9.00 17.48
CA THR A 98 4.90 8.98 18.69
C THR A 98 4.17 7.63 18.80
N PRO A 99 4.14 6.98 19.97
CA PRO A 99 3.42 5.73 20.15
C PRO A 99 1.93 5.87 19.80
N GLY A 100 1.37 4.83 19.21
CA GLY A 100 -0.03 4.78 18.78
C GLY A 100 -0.41 3.40 18.24
N PRO A 101 -1.70 3.11 18.10
CA PRO A 101 -2.17 1.79 17.71
C PRO A 101 -1.94 1.50 16.22
N ASP A 102 -2.08 2.49 15.34
CA ASP A 102 -1.91 2.30 13.90
C ASP A 102 -0.55 2.82 13.42
N PRO A 103 0.37 1.95 12.97
CA PRO A 103 1.66 2.38 12.47
C PRO A 103 1.56 3.27 11.23
N TRP A 104 0.46 3.23 10.47
CA TRP A 104 0.25 4.15 9.34
C TRP A 104 0.27 5.61 9.80
N TRP A 105 -0.60 5.93 10.77
CA TRP A 105 -0.78 7.27 11.29
C TRP A 105 0.48 7.77 11.99
N ARG A 106 1.16 6.88 12.71
CA ARG A 106 2.45 7.20 13.34
C ARG A 106 3.48 7.67 12.32
N ILE A 107 3.60 6.98 11.18
CA ILE A 107 4.51 7.38 10.10
C ILE A 107 4.04 8.70 9.48
N TYR A 108 2.74 8.83 9.20
CA TYR A 108 2.14 10.03 8.62
C TYR A 108 2.46 11.29 9.44
N ASP A 109 2.24 11.24 10.76
CA ASP A 109 2.46 12.36 11.68
C ASP A 109 3.94 12.68 11.94
N ALA A 110 4.83 11.69 11.77
CA ALA A 110 6.27 11.87 11.92
C ALA A 110 6.91 12.47 10.66
N LEU A 111 6.38 12.13 9.49
CA LEU A 111 6.99 12.37 8.19
C LEU A 111 7.40 13.84 7.94
N PRO A 112 6.58 14.87 8.25
CA PRO A 112 6.96 16.27 8.01
C PRO A 112 8.16 16.76 8.82
N ARG A 113 8.51 16.06 9.91
CA ARG A 113 9.60 16.43 10.84
C ARG A 113 10.89 15.65 10.58
N LEU A 114 10.88 14.72 9.64
CA LEU A 114 12.05 13.90 9.34
C LEU A 114 13.13 14.73 8.65
N GLN A 115 14.38 14.29 8.80
CA GLN A 115 15.45 14.79 7.94
C GLN A 115 15.22 14.30 6.50
N PRO A 116 15.56 15.07 5.46
CA PRO A 116 15.36 14.66 4.07
C PRO A 116 15.96 13.29 3.72
N GLY A 117 17.15 12.99 4.27
CA GLY A 117 17.81 11.69 4.10
C GLY A 117 17.01 10.54 4.73
N THR A 118 16.41 10.76 5.89
CA THR A 118 15.51 9.79 6.55
C THR A 118 14.22 9.61 5.76
N ALA A 119 13.61 10.70 5.28
CA ALA A 119 12.42 10.63 4.42
C ALA A 119 12.69 9.82 3.15
N ARG A 120 13.88 9.94 2.55
CA ARG A 120 14.30 9.11 1.39
C ARG A 120 14.34 7.61 1.72
N VAL A 121 14.84 7.24 2.90
CA VAL A 121 14.91 5.84 3.34
C VAL A 121 13.51 5.31 3.64
N VAL A 122 12.67 6.09 4.33
CA VAL A 122 11.26 5.78 4.58
C VAL A 122 10.51 5.55 3.27
N HIS A 123 10.67 6.45 2.30
CA HIS A 123 10.11 6.30 0.95
C HIS A 123 10.47 4.95 0.34
N ARG A 124 11.75 4.56 0.36
CA ARG A 124 12.19 3.28 -0.21
C ARG A 124 11.49 2.10 0.45
N HIS A 125 11.45 2.06 1.78
CA HIS A 125 10.77 0.99 2.51
C HIS A 125 9.27 0.93 2.20
N LEU A 126 8.60 2.09 2.10
CA LEU A 126 7.19 2.13 1.77
C LEU A 126 6.91 1.63 0.34
N VAL A 127 7.76 1.98 -0.63
CA VAL A 127 7.64 1.49 -2.01
C VAL A 127 7.87 -0.02 -2.10
N ASP A 128 8.85 -0.55 -1.38
CA ASP A 128 9.14 -1.99 -1.35
C ASP A 128 7.93 -2.77 -0.78
N GLU A 129 7.37 -2.31 0.34
CA GLU A 129 6.19 -2.94 0.95
C GLU A 129 4.92 -2.77 0.10
N ASP A 130 4.69 -1.58 -0.48
CA ASP A 130 3.55 -1.34 -1.37
C ASP A 130 3.59 -2.25 -2.61
N THR A 131 4.75 -2.33 -3.27
CA THR A 131 4.95 -3.17 -4.46
C THR A 131 4.66 -4.64 -4.16
N TRP A 132 5.20 -5.13 -3.04
CA TRP A 132 5.01 -6.52 -2.62
C TRP A 132 3.55 -6.84 -2.30
N VAL A 133 2.87 -5.98 -1.53
CA VAL A 133 1.47 -6.21 -1.14
C VAL A 133 0.54 -6.06 -2.33
N ARG A 134 0.70 -5.02 -3.17
CA ARG A 134 -0.11 -4.82 -4.36
C ARG A 134 -0.03 -6.00 -5.32
N ALA A 135 1.17 -6.53 -5.54
CA ALA A 135 1.36 -7.73 -6.34
C ALA A 135 0.59 -8.92 -5.76
N ALA A 136 0.67 -9.12 -4.43
CA ALA A 136 -0.04 -10.21 -3.76
C ALA A 136 -1.57 -10.07 -3.84
N VAL A 137 -2.10 -8.85 -3.72
CA VAL A 137 -3.55 -8.59 -3.72
C VAL A 137 -4.15 -8.29 -5.11
N GLY A 138 -3.32 -8.29 -6.16
CA GLY A 138 -3.74 -8.05 -7.55
C GLY A 138 -4.14 -6.60 -7.84
N LEU A 139 -3.51 -5.62 -7.19
CA LEU A 139 -3.75 -4.20 -7.44
C LEU A 139 -2.70 -3.62 -8.41
N GLY A 140 -3.17 -2.79 -9.34
CA GLY A 140 -2.30 -1.95 -10.19
C GLY A 140 -1.73 -0.75 -9.43
N PRO A 141 -0.90 0.08 -10.06
CA PRO A 141 -0.40 1.31 -9.46
C PRO A 141 -1.49 2.40 -9.39
N ASP A 142 -1.52 3.17 -8.30
CA ASP A 142 -2.44 4.32 -8.13
C ASP A 142 -1.89 5.56 -8.86
N ARG A 143 -1.94 5.51 -10.18
CA ARG A 143 -1.37 6.56 -11.01
C ARG A 143 -2.12 6.75 -12.32
N GLU A 144 -2.26 7.99 -12.75
CA GLU A 144 -2.95 8.38 -13.98
C GLU A 144 -2.08 9.31 -14.83
N PRO A 145 -2.07 9.18 -16.16
CA PRO A 145 -1.40 10.13 -17.02
C PRO A 145 -1.94 11.56 -16.80
N LEU A 146 -1.06 12.56 -16.80
CA LEU A 146 -1.44 13.97 -16.80
C LEU A 146 -1.27 14.53 -18.23
N PRO A 147 -2.32 14.49 -19.06
CA PRO A 147 -2.23 14.92 -20.45
C PRO A 147 -2.02 16.44 -20.55
N GLY A 148 -1.35 16.87 -21.62
CA GLY A 148 -1.23 18.29 -21.99
C GLY A 148 -0.16 19.08 -21.22
N VAL A 149 0.42 18.52 -20.14
CA VAL A 149 1.45 19.20 -19.35
C VAL A 149 2.83 18.63 -19.67
N ALA A 150 3.73 19.50 -20.12
CA ALA A 150 5.13 19.15 -20.35
C ALA A 150 5.91 19.20 -19.04
N CYS A 151 6.83 18.25 -18.85
CA CYS A 151 7.79 18.31 -17.76
C CYS A 151 8.71 19.54 -17.94
N PRO A 152 8.84 20.44 -16.93
CA PRO A 152 9.69 21.62 -17.04
C PRO A 152 11.18 21.31 -17.24
N HIS A 153 11.62 20.14 -16.79
CA HIS A 153 13.00 19.69 -16.96
C HIS A 153 13.28 19.08 -18.34
N CYS A 154 12.44 18.14 -18.79
CA CYS A 154 12.75 17.34 -19.98
C CYS A 154 11.93 17.70 -21.22
N GLY A 155 10.92 18.57 -21.11
CA GLY A 155 10.01 18.94 -22.19
C GLY A 155 8.97 17.87 -22.56
N GLU A 156 9.19 16.61 -22.18
CA GLU A 156 8.29 15.50 -22.50
C GLU A 156 6.94 15.59 -21.78
N ARG A 157 5.87 15.17 -22.46
CA ARG A 157 4.50 15.08 -21.92
C ARG A 157 4.23 13.72 -21.27
N GLN A 158 5.18 13.27 -20.46
CA GLN A 158 5.11 12.00 -19.72
C GLN A 158 5.01 12.27 -18.21
N LEU A 159 4.11 13.17 -17.84
CA LEU A 159 3.78 13.41 -16.44
C LEU A 159 2.68 12.46 -15.99
N VAL A 160 2.77 12.02 -14.75
CA VAL A 160 1.83 11.09 -14.13
C VAL A 160 1.43 11.64 -12.78
N VAL A 161 0.13 11.67 -12.49
CA VAL A 161 -0.42 11.99 -11.18
C VAL A 161 -0.43 10.72 -10.34
N GLN A 162 0.11 10.78 -9.13
CA GLN A 162 -0.07 9.76 -8.10
C GLN A 162 -1.38 10.06 -7.39
N THR A 163 -2.36 9.17 -7.53
CA THR A 163 -3.76 9.39 -7.12
C THR A 163 -4.11 8.73 -5.79
N ALA A 164 -3.13 8.15 -5.11
CA ALA A 164 -3.33 7.59 -3.78
C ALA A 164 -3.55 8.70 -2.74
N GLY A 165 -4.57 8.53 -1.90
CA GLY A 165 -4.91 9.47 -0.82
C GLY A 165 -5.85 10.60 -1.26
N PRO A 166 -6.07 11.61 -0.38
CA PRO A 166 -6.94 12.74 -0.68
C PRO A 166 -6.37 13.59 -1.81
N VAL A 167 -7.25 14.22 -2.60
CA VAL A 167 -6.90 14.98 -3.81
C VAL A 167 -5.84 16.07 -3.54
N ASP A 168 -5.91 16.71 -2.38
CA ASP A 168 -4.97 17.78 -1.99
C ASP A 168 -3.55 17.25 -1.68
N ALA A 169 -3.42 15.95 -1.41
CA ALA A 169 -2.14 15.28 -1.19
C ALA A 169 -1.57 14.66 -2.48
N TRP A 170 -2.28 14.72 -3.60
CA TRP A 170 -1.81 14.15 -4.86
C TRP A 170 -0.56 14.86 -5.34
N THR A 171 0.36 14.06 -5.88
CA THR A 171 1.63 14.51 -6.42
C THR A 171 1.72 14.19 -7.90
N VAL A 172 2.53 14.94 -8.63
CA VAL A 172 2.83 14.71 -10.03
C VAL A 172 4.28 14.31 -10.13
N VAL A 173 4.59 13.29 -10.92
CA VAL A 173 5.95 12.80 -11.16
C VAL A 173 6.25 12.74 -12.65
N CYS A 174 7.52 12.90 -13.00
CA CYS A 174 7.98 12.68 -14.37
C CYS A 174 8.32 11.19 -14.59
N ALA A 175 7.65 10.55 -15.56
CA ALA A 175 7.83 9.12 -15.83
C ALA A 175 9.06 8.80 -16.71
N THR A 176 9.79 9.80 -17.20
CA THR A 176 10.94 9.60 -18.10
C THR A 176 12.19 9.05 -17.40
N GLY A 177 12.19 8.97 -16.06
CA GLY A 177 13.34 8.51 -15.28
C GLY A 177 14.49 9.52 -15.17
N ARG A 178 14.38 10.70 -15.77
CA ARG A 178 15.39 11.76 -15.64
C ARG A 178 15.36 12.34 -14.22
N LEU A 179 16.54 12.39 -13.60
CA LEU A 179 16.74 12.85 -12.24
C LEU A 179 16.95 14.36 -12.19
N CYS A 180 16.63 14.94 -11.03
CA CYS A 180 16.88 16.34 -10.74
C CYS A 180 18.39 16.62 -10.65
N THR A 181 18.81 17.75 -11.21
CA THR A 181 20.20 18.23 -11.18
C THR A 181 20.50 19.14 -9.99
N GLY A 182 19.58 19.24 -9.01
CA GLY A 182 19.75 20.05 -7.81
C GLY A 182 19.41 21.53 -8.02
N GLN A 183 20.18 22.42 -7.40
CA GLN A 183 19.94 23.86 -7.45
C GLN A 183 20.08 24.38 -8.89
N GLY A 184 19.11 25.17 -9.34
CA GLY A 184 19.06 25.64 -10.74
C GLY A 184 18.45 24.63 -11.72
N CYS A 185 18.00 23.46 -11.25
CA CYS A 185 17.26 22.52 -12.10
C CYS A 185 15.99 23.18 -12.66
N PRO A 186 15.73 23.10 -13.98
CA PRO A 186 14.52 23.68 -14.60
C PRO A 186 13.21 23.08 -14.09
N CYS A 187 13.26 22.00 -13.31
CA CYS A 187 12.09 21.39 -12.68
C CYS A 187 11.34 22.36 -11.74
N GLY A 188 12.00 23.42 -11.25
CA GLY A 188 11.37 24.45 -10.42
C GLY A 188 10.87 23.95 -9.05
N MET A 189 11.27 22.74 -8.65
CA MET A 189 10.86 22.18 -7.36
C MET A 189 11.61 22.88 -6.22
N GLU A 190 10.85 23.47 -5.30
CA GLU A 190 11.41 24.06 -4.08
C GLU A 190 12.16 22.99 -3.27
N GLY A 191 13.37 23.32 -2.82
CA GLY A 191 14.24 22.37 -2.14
C GLY A 191 14.69 21.23 -3.06
N ALA A 192 14.89 21.50 -4.36
CA ALA A 192 15.44 20.57 -5.35
C ALA A 192 16.64 19.81 -4.80
N VAL A 193 16.61 18.48 -4.94
CA VAL A 193 17.66 17.58 -4.47
C VAL A 193 18.27 16.87 -5.67
N GLU A 194 19.58 17.01 -5.84
CA GLU A 194 20.32 16.32 -6.88
C GLU A 194 20.12 14.79 -6.78
N GLY A 195 19.87 14.15 -7.93
CA GLY A 195 19.64 12.71 -8.02
C GLY A 195 18.23 12.27 -7.59
N ALA A 196 17.36 13.16 -7.11
CA ALA A 196 15.97 12.81 -6.80
C ALA A 196 15.11 12.76 -8.08
N ALA A 197 14.17 11.82 -8.15
CA ALA A 197 13.15 11.84 -9.19
C ALA A 197 12.28 13.10 -9.06
N HIS A 198 11.92 13.71 -10.19
CA HIS A 198 11.08 14.89 -10.19
C HIS A 198 9.68 14.59 -9.64
N ILE A 199 9.27 15.39 -8.66
CA ILE A 199 7.97 15.31 -8.01
C ILE A 199 7.50 16.72 -7.64
N TRP A 200 6.20 16.95 -7.73
CA TRP A 200 5.57 18.22 -7.36
C TRP A 200 4.22 17.97 -6.68
N PRO A 201 3.77 18.85 -5.78
CA PRO A 201 2.36 18.89 -5.40
C PRO A 201 1.48 19.15 -6.63
N ARG A 202 0.37 18.43 -6.78
CA ARG A 202 -0.52 18.58 -7.95
C ARG A 202 -1.00 20.01 -8.13
N ALA A 203 -1.34 20.70 -7.04
CA ALA A 203 -1.79 22.08 -7.06
C ALA A 203 -0.75 23.04 -7.69
N ALA A 204 0.54 22.79 -7.48
CA ALA A 204 1.61 23.60 -8.06
C ALA A 204 1.70 23.43 -9.58
N VAL A 205 1.49 22.22 -10.08
CA VAL A 205 1.54 21.93 -11.52
C VAL A 205 0.32 22.50 -12.24
N ILE A 206 -0.88 22.32 -11.69
CA ILE A 206 -2.12 22.80 -12.32
C ILE A 206 -2.25 24.33 -12.19
N GLY A 207 -1.88 24.90 -11.05
CA GLY A 207 -1.88 26.34 -10.84
C GLY A 207 -0.93 27.09 -11.79
N ALA A 208 0.24 26.51 -12.09
CA ALA A 208 1.17 27.06 -13.07
C ALA A 208 0.58 27.06 -14.51
N VAL A 209 -0.17 26.02 -14.87
CA VAL A 209 -0.84 25.93 -16.18
C VAL A 209 -1.99 26.94 -16.29
N ALA A 210 -2.77 27.13 -15.23
CA ALA A 210 -3.84 28.14 -15.22
C ALA A 210 -3.30 29.57 -15.35
N GLY A 211 -2.17 29.87 -14.68
CA GLY A 211 -1.48 31.16 -14.81
C GLY A 211 -0.89 31.40 -16.19
N ALA A 212 -0.33 30.37 -16.84
CA ALA A 212 0.20 30.46 -18.19
C ALA A 212 -0.92 30.67 -19.25
N ALA A 213 -2.06 30.01 -19.09
CA ALA A 213 -3.22 30.20 -19.97
C ALA A 213 -3.78 31.64 -19.89
N HIS A 214 -3.88 32.20 -18.68
CA HIS A 214 -4.34 33.59 -18.48
C HIS A 214 -3.35 34.65 -18.97
N ALA A 215 -2.06 34.31 -19.08
CA ALA A 215 -1.03 35.18 -19.64
C ALA A 215 -1.03 35.14 -21.17
N ALA A 216 -1.28 33.97 -21.79
CA ALA A 216 -1.36 33.81 -23.23
C ALA A 216 -2.60 34.49 -23.86
N GLU A 217 -3.67 34.68 -23.11
CA GLU A 217 -4.88 35.40 -23.57
C GLU A 217 -4.78 36.93 -23.47
N ARG A 218 -3.67 37.47 -22.93
CA ARG A 218 -3.47 38.91 -22.73
C ARG A 218 -2.27 39.49 -23.49
N GLY A 219 -1.58 38.69 -24.30
CA GLY A 219 -0.48 39.12 -25.19
C GLY A 219 -0.90 39.08 -26.64
#